data_AF-A0A1Y5DIJ9-F1
#
_entry.id   AF-A0A1Y5DIJ9-F1
#
_cell.length_a   1.000
_cell.length_b   1.000
_cell.length_c   1.000
_cell.angle_alpha   90.00
_cell.angle_beta   90.00
_cell.angle_gamma   90.00
#
_symmetry.space_group_name_H-M   'P 1'
#
loop_
_entity.id
_entity.type
_entity.pdbx_description
1 polymer ?
#
loop_
_entity_poly.entity_id
_entity_poly.type
_entity_poly.pdbx_seq_one_letter_code
_entity_poly.pdbx_strand_id
1 'polypeptide(L)'
;MNGKITSYNHEKEGLEPSIEFIQLLSNEKKLLEKILPLVQHHLAPFQLYLQKSSLKAVKRLATKVNIEDLCIVCLADCKGRTIPNKDKCDHAIKWLLDNAKEAKVHKEKMKALVMGADLISLGFKPSHKFSTILEYAYDLQLEHENHSKEKLLELILENFQMN
;
A
#
# COMPACT_ATOMS: atom_id res chain seq x y z
N MET A 1 -23.21 -17.17 -26.32
CA MET A 1 -22.19 -16.38 -25.61
C MET A 1 -22.85 -15.72 -24.42
N ASN A 2 -22.51 -16.13 -23.19
CA ASN A 2 -22.98 -15.42 -21.99
C ASN A 2 -22.20 -14.10 -21.90
N GLY A 3 -22.79 -13.02 -22.41
CA GLY A 3 -22.17 -11.71 -22.72
C GLY A 3 -21.61 -10.91 -21.54
N LYS A 4 -20.77 -11.53 -20.70
CA LYS A 4 -20.00 -10.86 -19.65
C LYS A 4 -18.56 -10.71 -20.12
N ILE A 5 -18.16 -9.49 -20.45
CA ILE A 5 -16.77 -9.14 -20.72
C ILE A 5 -16.10 -8.84 -19.38
N THR A 6 -14.97 -9.49 -19.10
CA THR A 6 -14.12 -9.23 -17.93
C THR A 6 -12.74 -8.78 -18.38
N SER A 7 -12.36 -7.56 -18.00
CA SER A 7 -11.03 -7.01 -18.24
C SER A 7 -10.07 -7.46 -17.14
N TYR A 8 -9.32 -8.53 -17.39
CA TYR A 8 -8.27 -8.98 -16.49
C TYR A 8 -7.14 -7.94 -16.42
N ASN A 9 -6.54 -7.76 -15.24
CA ASN A 9 -5.38 -6.88 -15.01
C ASN A 9 -5.62 -5.38 -15.29
N HIS A 10 -6.88 -4.92 -15.37
CA HIS A 10 -7.18 -3.53 -15.73
C HIS A 10 -6.68 -2.51 -14.70
N GLU A 11 -6.47 -2.90 -13.44
CA GLU A 11 -5.85 -2.00 -12.47
C GLU A 11 -4.40 -1.61 -12.85
N LYS A 12 -3.65 -2.52 -13.49
CA LYS A 12 -2.29 -2.26 -13.96
C LYS A 12 -2.30 -1.60 -15.34
N GLU A 13 -3.09 -2.13 -16.26
CA GLU A 13 -3.20 -1.60 -17.63
C GLU A 13 -3.88 -0.22 -17.66
N GLY A 14 -4.66 0.13 -16.63
CA GLY A 14 -5.29 1.45 -16.49
C GLY A 14 -4.32 2.57 -16.13
N LEU A 15 -3.05 2.25 -15.83
CA LEU A 15 -2.03 3.27 -15.51
C LEU A 15 -1.65 4.11 -16.71
N GLU A 16 -1.31 3.50 -17.84
CA GLU A 16 -0.87 4.25 -19.04
C GLU A 16 -1.96 5.20 -19.55
N PRO A 17 -3.23 4.79 -19.74
CA PRO A 17 -4.29 5.71 -20.13
C PRO A 17 -4.53 6.84 -19.11
N SER A 18 -4.34 6.56 -17.81
CA SER A 18 -4.45 7.59 -16.77
C SER A 18 -3.33 8.62 -16.86
N ILE A 19 -2.09 8.18 -17.13
CA ILE A 19 -0.95 9.07 -17.34
C ILE A 19 -1.20 9.97 -18.54
N GLU A 20 -1.56 9.39 -19.69
CA GLU A 20 -1.84 10.14 -20.92
C GLU A 20 -2.94 11.18 -20.69
N PHE A 21 -4.06 10.78 -20.06
CA PHE A 21 -5.17 11.69 -19.80
C PHE A 21 -4.79 12.84 -18.86
N ILE A 22 -4.09 12.56 -17.76
CA ILE A 22 -3.69 13.59 -16.80
C ILE A 22 -2.70 14.57 -17.46
N GLN A 23 -1.79 14.09 -18.31
CA GLN A 23 -0.84 14.94 -19.05
C GLN A 23 -1.52 15.91 -20.03
N LEU A 24 -2.73 15.61 -20.50
CA LEU A 24 -3.53 16.56 -21.29
C LEU A 24 -4.08 17.72 -20.43
N LEU A 25 -4.28 17.49 -19.13
CA LEU A 25 -4.88 18.45 -18.19
C LEU A 25 -3.83 19.22 -17.38
N SER A 26 -2.71 18.58 -17.04
CA SER A 26 -1.70 19.13 -16.15
C SER A 26 -0.33 18.48 -16.36
N ASN A 27 0.74 19.27 -16.18
CA ASN A 27 2.13 18.81 -16.18
C ASN A 27 2.69 18.61 -14.77
N GLU A 28 1.85 18.66 -13.73
CA GLU A 28 2.28 18.50 -12.34
C GLU A 28 2.62 17.05 -12.00
N LYS A 29 3.92 16.74 -11.91
CA LYS A 29 4.41 15.40 -11.54
C LYS A 29 3.87 14.90 -10.20
N LYS A 30 3.74 15.79 -9.21
CA LYS A 30 3.19 15.46 -7.88
C LYS A 30 1.73 15.00 -7.94
N LEU A 31 0.97 15.44 -8.95
CA LEU A 31 -0.40 15.00 -9.17
C LEU A 31 -0.42 13.54 -9.63
N LEU A 32 0.43 13.20 -10.62
CA LEU A 32 0.60 11.81 -11.09
C LEU A 32 1.04 10.89 -9.94
N GLU A 33 2.05 11.29 -9.17
CA GLU A 33 2.56 10.52 -8.02
C GLU A 33 1.47 10.19 -6.99
N LYS A 34 0.47 11.07 -6.83
CA LYS A 34 -0.67 10.85 -5.93
C LYS A 34 -1.77 10.00 -6.57
N ILE A 35 -2.09 10.20 -7.85
CA ILE A 35 -3.23 9.55 -8.51
C ILE A 35 -2.91 8.12 -8.92
N LEU A 36 -1.73 7.86 -9.49
CA LEU A 36 -1.42 6.54 -10.07
C LEU A 36 -1.52 5.40 -9.05
N PRO A 37 -1.07 5.55 -7.78
CA PRO A 37 -1.28 4.51 -6.78
C PRO A 37 -2.76 4.25 -6.47
N LEU A 38 -3.62 5.30 -6.49
CA LEU A 38 -5.05 5.14 -6.28
C LEU A 38 -5.69 4.35 -7.43
N VAL A 39 -5.31 4.64 -8.68
CA VAL A 39 -5.74 3.88 -9.86
C VAL A 39 -5.26 2.43 -9.77
N GLN A 40 -3.99 2.20 -9.47
CA GLN A 40 -3.42 0.86 -9.39
C GLN A 40 -4.08 -0.03 -8.34
N HIS A 41 -4.53 0.57 -7.23
CA HIS A 41 -5.00 -0.17 -6.07
C HIS A 41 -6.50 -0.01 -5.81
N HIS A 42 -7.27 0.60 -6.71
CA HIS A 42 -8.71 0.90 -6.51
C HIS A 42 -9.58 -0.33 -6.18
N LEU A 43 -9.18 -1.54 -6.59
CA LEU A 43 -9.88 -2.79 -6.25
C LEU A 43 -9.48 -3.39 -4.89
N ALA A 44 -8.34 -2.97 -4.33
CA ALA A 44 -7.78 -3.54 -3.11
C ALA A 44 -8.78 -3.56 -1.93
N PRO A 45 -9.62 -2.53 -1.69
CA PRO A 45 -10.59 -2.58 -0.59
C PRO A 45 -11.55 -3.78 -0.70
N PHE A 46 -12.05 -4.06 -1.90
CA PHE A 46 -12.91 -5.21 -2.15
C PHE A 46 -12.17 -6.53 -2.04
N GLN A 47 -10.98 -6.61 -2.64
CA GLN A 47 -10.17 -7.82 -2.62
C GLN A 47 -9.84 -8.23 -1.18
N LEU A 48 -9.36 -7.29 -0.36
CA LEU A 48 -9.00 -7.55 1.03
C LEU A 48 -10.22 -7.92 1.88
N TYR A 49 -11.33 -7.21 1.71
CA TYR A 49 -12.58 -7.50 2.43
C TYR A 49 -13.12 -8.91 2.11
N LEU A 50 -13.20 -9.26 0.82
CA LEU A 50 -13.73 -10.56 0.39
C LEU A 50 -12.82 -11.72 0.81
N GLN A 51 -11.51 -11.50 0.83
CA GLN A 51 -10.53 -12.49 1.27
C GLN A 51 -10.40 -12.57 2.80
N LYS A 52 -11.10 -11.71 3.55
CA LYS A 52 -10.95 -11.58 5.01
C LYS A 52 -9.48 -11.40 5.42
N SER A 53 -8.78 -10.54 4.69
CA SER A 53 -7.34 -10.36 4.85
C SER A 53 -6.96 -9.85 6.24
N SER A 54 -5.72 -10.08 6.64
CA SER A 54 -5.20 -9.67 7.94
C SER A 54 -4.91 -8.17 8.02
N LEU A 55 -4.80 -7.66 9.25
CA LEU A 55 -4.38 -6.28 9.51
C LEU A 55 -3.02 -5.94 8.89
N LYS A 56 -2.11 -6.92 8.79
CA LYS A 56 -0.84 -6.82 8.07
C LYS A 56 -1.03 -6.48 6.59
N ALA A 57 -2.02 -7.07 5.91
CA ALA A 57 -2.30 -6.75 4.52
C ALA A 57 -2.75 -5.30 4.35
N VAL A 58 -3.54 -4.79 5.31
CA VAL A 58 -3.94 -3.37 5.37
C VAL A 58 -2.72 -2.46 5.59
N LYS A 59 -1.84 -2.81 6.54
CA LYS A 59 -0.57 -2.08 6.77
C LYS A 59 0.31 -2.05 5.52
N ARG A 60 0.39 -3.16 4.78
CA ARG A 60 1.11 -3.25 3.50
C ARG A 60 0.47 -2.38 2.41
N LEU A 61 -0.86 -2.38 2.29
CA LEU A 61 -1.56 -1.50 1.35
C LEU A 61 -1.29 -0.01 1.64
N ALA A 62 -1.28 0.39 2.91
CA ALA A 62 -0.97 1.76 3.33
C ALA A 62 0.46 2.21 2.95
N THR A 63 1.37 1.29 2.66
CA THR A 63 2.71 1.65 2.12
C THR A 63 2.67 2.14 0.68
N LYS A 64 1.58 1.85 -0.05
CA LYS A 64 1.40 2.15 -1.47
C LYS A 64 0.46 3.32 -1.69
N VAL A 65 -0.53 3.51 -0.82
CA VAL A 65 -1.59 4.53 -0.97
C VAL A 65 -1.97 5.16 0.36
N ASN A 66 -2.53 6.38 0.31
CA ASN A 66 -3.36 6.89 1.40
C ASN A 66 -4.70 6.11 1.41
N ILE A 67 -5.07 5.53 2.55
CA ILE A 67 -6.25 4.66 2.63
C ILE A 67 -7.55 5.48 2.60
N GLU A 68 -7.59 6.68 3.18
CA GLU A 68 -8.77 7.55 3.11
C GLU A 68 -9.09 7.94 1.67
N ASP A 69 -8.08 8.38 0.91
CA ASP A 69 -8.23 8.73 -0.50
C ASP A 69 -8.63 7.51 -1.34
N LEU A 70 -8.00 6.35 -1.10
CA LEU A 70 -8.34 5.12 -1.78
C LEU A 70 -9.80 4.72 -1.53
N CYS A 71 -10.27 4.84 -0.28
CA CYS A 71 -11.65 4.54 0.08
C CYS A 71 -12.65 5.43 -0.67
N ILE A 72 -12.34 6.72 -0.85
CA ILE A 72 -13.18 7.65 -1.61
C ILE A 72 -13.24 7.24 -3.08
N VAL A 73 -12.09 7.00 -3.71
CA VAL A 73 -12.00 6.61 -5.13
C VAL A 73 -12.74 5.29 -5.38
N CYS A 74 -12.49 4.29 -4.53
CA CYS A 74 -13.11 2.98 -4.64
C CYS A 74 -14.64 3.03 -4.45
N LEU A 75 -15.12 3.85 -3.52
CA LEU A 75 -16.55 4.06 -3.32
C LEU A 75 -17.19 4.77 -4.52
N ALA A 76 -16.52 5.79 -5.08
CA ALA A 76 -16.99 6.50 -6.27
C ALA A 76 -17.06 5.57 -7.50
N ASP A 77 -16.02 4.76 -7.74
CA ASP A 77 -16.01 3.77 -8.82
C ASP A 77 -17.17 2.78 -8.70
N CYS A 78 -17.36 2.19 -7.51
CA CYS A 78 -18.47 1.26 -7.30
C CYS A 78 -19.84 1.96 -7.49
N LYS A 79 -20.06 3.11 -6.84
CA LYS A 79 -21.39 3.73 -6.79
C LYS A 79 -21.78 4.41 -8.11
N GLY A 80 -20.81 4.80 -8.93
CA GLY A 80 -21.03 5.33 -10.28
C GLY A 80 -21.56 4.29 -11.28
N ARG A 81 -21.42 3.00 -10.98
CA ARG A 81 -21.86 1.90 -11.86
C ARG A 81 -23.30 1.48 -11.56
N THR A 82 -24.00 0.96 -12.57
CA THR A 82 -25.30 0.29 -12.40
C THR A 82 -25.09 -1.18 -12.07
N ILE A 83 -24.84 -1.50 -10.80
CA ILE A 83 -24.64 -2.87 -10.30
C ILE A 83 -25.66 -3.24 -9.21
N PRO A 84 -26.06 -4.51 -9.10
CA PRO A 84 -26.87 -4.99 -7.98
C PRO A 84 -26.06 -4.99 -6.68
N ASN A 85 -26.74 -4.84 -5.53
CA ASN A 85 -26.16 -4.94 -4.18
C ASN A 85 -25.04 -3.92 -3.88
N LYS A 86 -25.29 -2.62 -4.13
CA LYS A 86 -24.33 -1.54 -3.87
C LYS A 86 -23.88 -1.46 -2.40
N ASP A 87 -24.69 -1.95 -1.46
CA ASP A 87 -24.36 -1.94 -0.02
C ASP A 87 -23.08 -2.74 0.30
N LYS A 88 -22.70 -3.71 -0.55
CA LYS A 88 -21.42 -4.42 -0.41
C LYS A 88 -20.21 -3.49 -0.51
N CYS A 89 -20.35 -2.40 -1.25
CA CYS A 89 -19.31 -1.38 -1.37
C CYS A 89 -19.12 -0.64 -0.07
N ASP A 90 -20.20 -0.21 0.57
CA ASP A 90 -20.12 0.45 1.87
C ASP A 90 -19.49 -0.46 2.93
N HIS A 91 -19.82 -1.76 2.94
CA HIS A 91 -19.20 -2.72 3.86
C HIS A 91 -17.70 -2.90 3.63
N ALA A 92 -17.25 -3.06 2.38
CA ALA A 92 -15.83 -3.24 2.07
C ALA A 92 -15.00 -2.00 2.44
N ILE A 93 -15.53 -0.81 2.10
CA ILE A 93 -14.89 0.48 2.43
C ILE A 93 -14.83 0.70 3.93
N LYS A 94 -15.95 0.47 4.64
CA LYS A 94 -15.99 0.58 6.10
C LYS A 94 -14.99 -0.37 6.76
N TRP A 95 -14.96 -1.63 6.32
CA TRP A 95 -14.03 -2.62 6.84
C TRP A 95 -12.58 -2.19 6.67
N LEU A 96 -12.17 -1.74 5.48
CA LEU A 96 -10.79 -1.31 5.24
C LEU A 96 -10.43 -0.09 6.10
N LEU A 97 -11.31 0.91 6.14
CA LEU A 97 -11.07 2.15 6.87
C LEU A 97 -10.97 1.92 8.38
N ASP A 98 -11.83 1.07 8.95
CA ASP A 98 -11.80 0.73 10.37
C ASP A 98 -10.50 0.01 10.75
N ASN A 99 -10.10 -1.00 9.95
CA ASN A 99 -8.82 -1.69 10.17
C ASN A 99 -7.62 -0.74 10.02
N ALA A 100 -7.64 0.15 9.03
CA ALA A 100 -6.56 1.12 8.84
C ALA A 100 -6.49 2.15 9.97
N LYS A 101 -7.63 2.51 10.58
CA LYS A 101 -7.68 3.37 11.78
C LYS A 101 -7.15 2.65 13.01
N GLU A 102 -7.54 1.40 13.22
CA GLU A 102 -7.03 0.55 14.29
C GLU A 102 -5.50 0.42 14.22
N ALA A 103 -4.97 0.14 13.03
CA ALA A 103 -3.54 0.08 12.76
C ALA A 103 -2.86 1.46 12.70
N LYS A 104 -3.59 2.57 12.82
CA LYS A 104 -3.09 3.96 12.71
C LYS A 104 -2.37 4.27 11.39
N VAL A 105 -2.75 3.59 10.29
CA VAL A 105 -2.16 3.75 8.95
C VAL A 105 -3.12 4.34 7.91
N HIS A 106 -4.28 4.84 8.34
CA HIS A 106 -5.32 5.37 7.44
C HIS A 106 -4.87 6.61 6.62
N LYS A 107 -4.07 7.50 7.23
CA LYS A 107 -3.59 8.75 6.60
C LYS A 107 -2.17 8.66 6.04
N GLU A 108 -1.31 7.95 6.73
CA GLU A 108 0.09 7.77 6.36
C GLU A 108 0.52 6.35 6.70
N LYS A 109 1.51 5.83 5.97
CA LYS A 109 2.14 4.56 6.31
C LYS A 109 2.81 4.64 7.68
N MET A 110 2.99 3.48 8.29
CA MET A 110 3.77 3.35 9.52
C MET A 110 5.17 3.94 9.34
N LYS A 111 5.67 4.69 10.33
CA LYS A 111 7.03 5.24 10.29
C LYS A 111 8.03 4.11 10.53
N ALA A 112 9.05 4.03 9.70
CA ALA A 112 10.12 3.06 9.88
C ALA A 112 10.89 3.33 11.18
N LEU A 113 11.13 2.28 11.97
CA LEU A 113 11.91 2.36 13.21
C LEU A 113 13.42 2.42 12.93
N VAL A 114 13.86 1.70 11.90
CA VAL A 114 15.26 1.62 11.47
C VAL A 114 15.50 2.59 10.32
N MET A 115 16.56 3.38 10.46
CA MET A 115 17.01 4.38 9.49
C MET A 115 18.43 4.09 9.04
N GLY A 116 18.86 4.69 7.92
CA GLY A 116 20.23 4.49 7.41
C GLY A 116 21.33 4.87 8.40
N ALA A 117 21.09 5.85 9.28
CA ALA A 117 22.01 6.23 10.35
C ALA A 117 22.24 5.09 11.36
N ASP A 118 21.25 4.22 11.57
CA ASP A 118 21.39 3.07 12.45
C ASP A 118 22.30 2.02 11.81
N LEU A 119 22.17 1.79 10.50
CA LEU A 119 23.06 0.90 9.77
C LEU A 119 24.53 1.38 9.83
N ILE A 120 24.75 2.68 9.71
CA ILE A 120 26.10 3.27 9.86
C ILE A 120 26.62 3.03 11.29
N SER A 121 25.78 3.23 12.30
CA SER A 121 26.13 2.97 13.71
C SER A 121 26.45 1.49 13.99
N LEU A 122 25.83 0.56 13.25
CA LEU A 122 26.14 -0.87 13.27
C LEU A 122 27.44 -1.24 12.53
N GLY A 123 28.07 -0.29 11.82
CA GLY A 123 29.32 -0.49 11.08
C GLY A 123 29.14 -0.77 9.58
N PHE A 124 27.91 -0.74 9.05
CA PHE A 124 27.69 -0.86 7.62
C PHE A 124 28.19 0.39 6.88
N LYS A 125 28.87 0.17 5.75
CA LYS A 125 29.27 1.26 4.85
C LYS A 125 28.12 1.62 3.90
N PRO A 126 27.79 2.92 3.70
CA PRO A 126 26.77 3.35 2.76
C PRO A 126 26.94 2.71 1.38
N SER A 127 25.89 2.06 0.88
CA SER A 127 25.90 1.38 -0.41
C SER A 127 24.48 1.14 -0.92
N HIS A 128 24.34 0.69 -2.17
CA HIS A 128 23.05 0.32 -2.75
C HIS A 128 22.30 -0.77 -1.96
N LYS A 129 23.00 -1.54 -1.12
CA LYS A 129 22.40 -2.57 -0.26
C LYS A 129 21.60 -1.99 0.91
N PHE A 130 21.77 -0.71 1.26
CA PHE A 130 21.01 -0.08 2.35
C PHE A 130 19.52 -0.17 2.13
N SER A 131 19.03 0.07 0.90
CA SER A 131 17.60 -0.03 0.60
C SER A 131 17.07 -1.44 0.90
N THR A 132 17.79 -2.48 0.49
CA THR A 132 17.42 -3.87 0.77
C THR A 132 17.36 -4.18 2.27
N ILE A 133 18.32 -3.70 3.05
CA ILE A 133 18.36 -3.92 4.51
C ILE A 133 17.23 -3.16 5.21
N LEU A 134 16.98 -1.90 4.81
CA LEU A 134 15.90 -1.09 5.38
C LEU A 134 14.53 -1.62 5.00
N GLU A 135 14.35 -2.11 3.78
CA GLU A 135 13.13 -2.79 3.33
C GLU A 135 12.88 -4.07 4.13
N TYR A 136 13.91 -4.89 4.35
CA TYR A 136 13.82 -6.07 5.20
C TYR A 136 13.37 -5.73 6.62
N ALA A 137 13.99 -4.72 7.25
CA ALA A 137 13.63 -4.29 8.59
C ALA A 137 12.20 -3.74 8.67
N TYR A 138 11.80 -2.96 7.66
CA TYR A 138 10.46 -2.41 7.60
C TYR A 138 9.40 -3.50 7.35
N ASP A 139 9.68 -4.49 6.51
CA ASP A 139 8.80 -5.65 6.34
C ASP A 139 8.63 -6.39 7.67
N LEU A 140 9.72 -6.70 8.39
CA LEU A 140 9.64 -7.32 9.72
C LEU A 140 8.83 -6.48 10.71
N GLN A 141 8.94 -5.16 10.66
CA GLN A 141 8.15 -4.24 11.48
C GLN A 141 6.65 -4.34 11.16
N LEU A 142 6.28 -4.52 9.88
CA LEU A 142 4.89 -4.73 9.47
C LEU A 142 4.35 -6.11 9.88
N GLU A 143 5.22 -7.13 9.89
CA GLU A 143 4.90 -8.49 10.33
C GLU A 143 4.68 -8.58 11.85
N HIS A 144 5.55 -7.91 12.61
CA HIS A 144 5.68 -8.08 14.05
C HIS A 144 5.59 -6.74 14.77
N GLU A 145 4.37 -6.34 15.14
CA GLU A 145 4.09 -5.04 15.75
C GLU A 145 4.82 -4.79 17.09
N ASN A 146 5.22 -5.85 17.78
CA ASN A 146 5.95 -5.77 19.05
C ASN A 146 7.47 -5.73 18.89
N HIS A 147 8.01 -5.81 17.66
CA HIS A 147 9.45 -5.70 17.47
C HIS A 147 9.90 -4.27 17.77
N SER A 148 10.75 -4.12 18.77
CA SER A 148 11.43 -2.86 19.05
C SER A 148 12.49 -2.59 17.98
N LYS A 149 12.96 -1.34 17.93
CA LYS A 149 14.06 -0.96 17.05
C LYS A 149 15.30 -1.82 17.31
N GLU A 150 15.64 -2.06 18.57
CA GLU A 150 16.77 -2.87 19.00
C GLU A 150 16.65 -4.30 18.47
N LYS A 151 15.45 -4.90 18.55
CA LYS A 151 15.21 -6.24 18.01
C LYS A 151 15.39 -6.30 16.49
N LEU A 152 14.93 -5.28 15.76
CA LEU A 152 15.13 -5.21 14.31
C LEU A 152 16.61 -5.07 13.94
N LEU A 153 17.38 -4.28 14.71
CA LEU A 153 18.82 -4.14 14.50
C LEU A 153 19.57 -5.45 14.75
N GLU A 154 19.21 -6.21 15.78
CA GLU A 154 19.75 -7.56 16.04
C GLU A 154 19.50 -8.48 14.83
N LEU A 155 18.26 -8.55 14.34
CA LEU A 155 17.90 -9.37 13.18
C LEU A 155 18.64 -8.94 11.90
N ILE A 156 18.91 -7.64 11.73
CA ILE A 156 19.75 -7.15 10.62
C ILE A 156 21.17 -7.69 10.71
N LEU A 157 21.79 -7.67 11.90
CA LEU A 157 23.14 -8.17 12.10
C LEU A 157 23.24 -9.67 11.76
N GLU A 158 22.29 -10.46 12.25
CA GLU A 158 22.22 -11.91 11.98
C GLU A 158 22.13 -12.22 10.48
N ASN A 159 21.38 -11.43 9.73
CA ASN A 159 21.09 -11.71 8.31
C ASN A 159 22.08 -11.06 7.33
N PHE A 160 22.73 -9.96 7.70
CA PHE A 160 23.53 -9.15 6.76
C PHE A 160 24.98 -8.91 7.20
N GLN A 161 25.35 -9.19 8.45
CA GLN A 161 26.71 -8.98 8.96
C GLN A 161 27.51 -10.28 9.17
N MET A 162 26.89 -11.46 8.97
CA MET A 162 27.64 -12.72 8.86
C MET A 162 28.35 -12.81 7.50
N ASN A 163 29.43 -12.03 7.35
CA ASN A 163 30.58 -12.22 6.44
C ASN A 163 31.72 -11.30 6.88
#